data_AF-A0A2A4NE17-F1
#
_entry.id   AF-A0A2A4NE17-F1
#
_cell.length_a   1.000
_cell.length_b   1.000
_cell.length_c   1.000
_cell.angle_alpha   90.00
_cell.angle_beta   90.00
_cell.angle_gamma   90.00
#
_symmetry.space_group_name_H-M   'P 1'
#
loop_
_entity.id
_entity.type
_entity.pdbx_description
1 polymer ?
#
loop_
_entity_poly.entity_id
_entity_poly.type
_entity_poly.pdbx_seq_one_letter_code
_entity_poly.pdbx_strand_id
1 'polypeptide(L)'
;MLRNLLFLLLFFSSVATYGQVESNTKYDNISIYEYGLPLTSCEANFKNLFNNWSKWINNSDQTELLSYKYVETLKDSTLLDHYSEKLNNWKSLDRRVKSSFSETGNGDATIYTREFFIHISNVDDAIDKLNLNAANNKICRLEWKSIFKMRKKFFINLVHIGDKVYNIRMKINNREYDHYVICRPGDNKVVSDNLFLGITVIRDRLDKVFPNE
;
A
#
# COMPACT_ATOMS: atom_id res chain seq x y z
N MET A 1 -2.41 -32.67 12.65
CA MET A 1 -3.31 -31.60 12.16
C MET A 1 -2.97 -30.20 12.69
N LEU A 2 -1.90 -30.01 13.48
CA LEU A 2 -1.47 -28.69 13.96
C LEU A 2 -0.56 -27.92 12.96
N ARG A 3 -0.05 -28.61 11.93
CA ARG A 3 0.97 -28.08 11.01
C ARG A 3 0.44 -27.22 9.86
N ASN A 4 -0.87 -27.25 9.61
CA ASN A 4 -1.53 -26.39 8.62
C ASN A 4 -2.13 -25.13 9.26
N LEU A 5 -2.10 -25.00 10.60
CA LEU A 5 -2.56 -23.80 11.30
C LEU A 5 -1.54 -22.65 11.22
N LEU A 6 -0.27 -22.95 10.93
CA LEU A 6 0.80 -21.95 10.81
C LEU A 6 0.79 -21.18 9.48
N PHE A 7 0.04 -21.61 8.46
CA PHE A 7 -0.02 -20.88 7.19
C PHE A 7 -1.00 -19.70 7.19
N LEU A 8 -1.85 -19.58 8.20
CA LEU A 8 -2.71 -18.39 8.40
C LEU A 8 -2.00 -17.25 9.15
N LEU A 9 -0.79 -17.49 9.66
CA LEU A 9 -0.01 -16.58 10.51
C LEU A 9 0.87 -15.57 9.75
N LEU A 10 0.67 -15.40 8.43
CA LEU A 10 1.41 -14.41 7.62
C LEU A 10 0.49 -13.43 6.89
N PHE A 11 -0.61 -13.01 7.53
CA PHE A 11 -1.30 -11.77 7.15
C PHE A 11 -0.60 -10.58 7.83
N PHE A 12 0.69 -10.38 7.55
CA PHE A 12 1.30 -9.07 7.74
C PHE A 12 0.76 -8.16 6.64
N SER A 13 -0.41 -7.57 6.89
CA SER A 13 -0.65 -6.26 6.30
C SER A 13 0.40 -5.34 6.90
N SER A 14 1.43 -5.04 6.11
CA SER A 14 2.33 -3.94 6.39
C SER A 14 1.49 -2.67 6.47
N VAL A 15 1.05 -2.33 7.67
CA VAL A 15 0.82 -0.94 8.02
C VAL A 15 2.19 -0.31 7.80
N ALA A 16 2.37 0.35 6.66
CA ALA A 16 3.57 1.12 6.41
C ALA A 16 3.49 2.32 7.35
N THR A 17 3.89 2.11 8.59
CA THR A 17 4.17 3.18 9.53
C THR A 17 5.43 3.87 9.02
N TYR A 18 5.37 5.20 8.86
CA TYR A 18 6.56 6.04 9.06
C TYR A 18 6.92 5.94 10.54
N GLY A 19 7.46 4.78 10.92
CA GLY A 19 7.71 4.32 12.27
C GLY A 19 8.58 3.08 12.10
N GLN A 20 9.88 3.35 11.92
CA GLN A 20 10.99 2.42 11.86
C GLN A 20 10.66 1.08 11.18
N VAL A 21 10.54 1.10 9.85
CA VAL A 21 11.07 -0.04 9.10
C VAL A 21 12.56 -0.01 9.39
N GLU A 22 13.09 -1.01 10.09
CA GLU A 22 14.54 -1.26 10.08
C GLU A 22 14.91 -1.44 8.61
N SER A 23 15.38 -0.36 7.98
CA SER A 23 15.98 -0.44 6.68
C SER A 23 17.16 -1.38 6.86
N ASN A 24 17.16 -2.51 6.15
CA ASN A 24 18.41 -3.20 5.91
C ASN A 24 19.34 -2.16 5.31
N THR A 25 20.35 -1.73 6.08
CA THR A 25 21.22 -0.59 5.76
C THR A 25 21.99 -0.78 4.45
N LYS A 26 21.93 -2.00 3.87
CA LYS A 26 22.46 -2.33 2.55
C LYS A 26 21.63 -1.75 1.39
N TYR A 27 20.33 -1.44 1.55
CA TYR A 27 19.48 -1.00 0.45
C TYR A 27 18.56 0.16 0.87
N ASP A 28 18.81 1.33 0.29
CA ASP A 28 17.95 2.50 0.46
C ASP A 28 16.62 2.27 -0.28
N ASN A 29 15.52 2.15 0.46
CA ASN A 29 14.21 1.84 -0.09
C ASN A 29 13.36 3.11 -0.18
N ILE A 30 12.85 3.42 -1.38
CA ILE A 30 11.97 4.57 -1.64
C ILE A 30 10.56 4.10 -1.99
N SER A 31 9.53 4.77 -1.45
CA SER A 31 8.13 4.43 -1.74
C SER A 31 7.79 4.69 -3.22
N ILE A 32 6.81 3.94 -3.76
CA ILE A 32 6.27 4.14 -5.11
C ILE A 32 5.71 5.54 -5.35
N TYR A 33 5.30 6.22 -4.28
CA TYR A 33 4.88 7.62 -4.31
C TYR A 33 6.04 8.60 -4.44
N GLU A 34 7.22 8.26 -3.93
CA GLU A 34 8.32 9.23 -3.78
C GLU A 34 9.34 9.13 -4.92
N TYR A 35 9.34 8.04 -5.67
CA TYR A 35 10.28 7.86 -6.76
C TYR A 35 9.86 8.55 -8.07
N GLY A 36 10.81 9.27 -8.67
CA GLY A 36 10.63 9.96 -9.94
C GLY A 36 10.69 11.47 -9.73
N LEU A 37 9.55 12.14 -9.91
CA LEU A 37 9.46 13.58 -9.77
C LEU A 37 9.65 14.03 -8.31
N PRO A 38 10.34 15.15 -8.06
CA PRO A 38 10.43 15.74 -6.72
C PRO A 38 9.04 16.06 -6.15
N LEU A 39 8.87 15.83 -4.83
CA LEU A 39 7.62 16.07 -4.10
C LEU A 39 7.40 17.57 -3.81
N THR A 40 7.13 18.32 -4.87
CA THR A 40 6.81 19.76 -4.80
C THR A 40 5.36 20.04 -4.37
N SER A 41 4.50 19.02 -4.44
CA SER A 41 3.13 19.06 -3.94
C SER A 41 2.63 17.65 -3.59
N CYS A 42 1.53 17.53 -2.86
CA CYS A 42 0.88 16.24 -2.62
C CYS A 42 0.53 15.50 -3.92
N GLU A 43 0.12 16.23 -4.98
CA GLU A 43 -0.19 15.68 -6.30
C GLU A 43 1.02 14.99 -6.95
N ALA A 44 2.25 15.42 -6.64
CA ALA A 44 3.46 14.79 -7.18
C ALA A 44 3.56 13.31 -6.79
N ASN A 45 3.11 12.92 -5.59
CA ASN A 45 3.05 11.53 -5.16
C ASN A 45 2.22 10.67 -6.12
N PHE A 46 1.05 11.17 -6.52
CA PHE A 46 0.14 10.42 -7.38
C PHE A 46 0.64 10.38 -8.83
N LYS A 47 1.30 11.44 -9.30
CA LYS A 47 2.02 11.39 -10.59
C LYS A 47 3.08 10.29 -10.59
N ASN A 48 3.88 10.21 -9.53
CA ASN A 48 4.87 9.16 -9.36
C ASN A 48 4.24 7.77 -9.29
N LEU A 49 3.20 7.57 -8.47
CA LEU A 49 2.47 6.30 -8.39
C LEU A 49 2.00 5.84 -9.78
N PHE A 50 1.33 6.71 -10.54
CA PHE A 50 0.81 6.38 -11.86
C PHE A 50 1.94 6.05 -12.85
N ASN A 51 3.04 6.83 -12.83
CA ASN A 51 4.19 6.60 -13.70
C ASN A 51 4.98 5.32 -13.36
N ASN A 52 4.91 4.87 -12.11
CA ASN A 52 5.67 3.72 -11.62
C ASN A 52 4.87 2.43 -11.62
N TRP A 53 3.54 2.50 -11.70
CA TRP A 53 2.64 1.36 -11.55
C TRP A 53 2.98 0.20 -12.49
N SER A 54 2.93 0.44 -13.80
CA SER A 54 3.21 -0.60 -14.81
C SER A 54 4.69 -0.98 -14.91
N LYS A 55 5.59 -0.15 -14.38
CA LYS A 55 7.02 -0.41 -14.39
C LYS A 55 7.42 -1.44 -13.34
N TRP A 56 6.75 -1.45 -12.20
CA TRP A 56 7.23 -2.17 -11.01
C TRP A 56 6.29 -3.25 -10.49
N ILE A 57 5.05 -3.26 -10.97
CA ILE A 57 4.07 -4.25 -10.60
C ILE A 57 3.88 -5.20 -11.77
N ASN A 58 4.31 -6.45 -11.58
CA ASN A 58 4.33 -7.47 -12.63
C ASN A 58 2.93 -7.79 -13.17
N ASN A 59 1.89 -7.65 -12.35
CA ASN A 59 0.49 -7.84 -12.72
C ASN A 59 -0.31 -6.52 -12.71
N SER A 60 0.34 -5.41 -13.10
CA SER A 60 -0.28 -4.08 -13.13
C SER A 60 -1.53 -4.00 -14.00
N ASP A 61 -1.64 -4.85 -15.03
CA ASP A 61 -2.79 -4.99 -15.91
C ASP A 61 -4.07 -5.46 -15.19
N GLN A 62 -3.94 -6.11 -14.04
CA GLN A 62 -5.08 -6.55 -13.22
C GLN A 62 -5.72 -5.42 -12.41
N THR A 63 -5.06 -4.26 -12.32
CA THR A 63 -5.56 -3.08 -11.61
C THR A 63 -5.20 -1.83 -12.40
N GLU A 64 -6.19 -1.25 -13.06
CA GLU A 64 -6.02 -0.04 -13.84
C GLU A 64 -6.21 1.18 -12.93
N LEU A 65 -5.19 2.03 -12.81
CA LEU A 65 -5.30 3.32 -12.12
C LEU A 65 -5.93 4.34 -13.08
N LEU A 66 -7.15 4.78 -12.80
CA LEU A 66 -7.95 5.60 -13.71
C LEU A 66 -7.68 7.10 -13.51
N SER A 67 -7.70 7.56 -12.27
CA SER A 67 -7.48 8.97 -11.93
C SER A 67 -7.19 9.17 -10.45
N TYR A 68 -6.68 10.35 -10.11
CA TYR A 68 -6.60 10.82 -8.73
C TYR A 68 -7.17 12.24 -8.64
N LYS A 69 -7.79 12.58 -7.51
CA LYS A 69 -8.30 13.93 -7.24
C LYS A 69 -8.16 14.30 -5.79
N TYR A 70 -7.89 15.58 -5.53
CA TYR A 70 -8.07 16.17 -4.21
C TYR A 70 -9.56 16.13 -3.83
N VAL A 71 -9.86 15.73 -2.60
CA VAL A 71 -11.22 15.64 -2.07
C VAL A 71 -11.46 16.78 -1.10
N GLU A 72 -10.68 16.82 -0.02
CA GLU A 72 -10.82 17.81 1.04
C GLU A 72 -9.58 17.86 1.94
N THR A 73 -9.54 18.83 2.84
CA THR A 73 -8.56 18.91 3.93
C THR A 73 -9.28 18.55 5.22
N LEU A 74 -8.63 17.75 6.09
CA LEU A 74 -9.20 17.35 7.38
C LEU A 74 -9.26 18.56 8.31
N LYS A 75 -10.46 19.05 8.61
CA LYS A 75 -10.68 20.28 9.40
C LYS A 75 -10.87 20.03 10.89
N ASP A 76 -11.31 18.84 11.26
CA ASP A 76 -11.70 18.48 12.61
C ASP A 76 -11.60 16.97 12.87
N SER A 77 -11.86 16.58 14.12
CA SER A 77 -11.88 15.19 14.54
C SER A 77 -13.01 14.37 13.89
N THR A 78 -14.12 15.01 13.50
CA THR A 78 -15.23 14.31 12.85
C THR A 78 -14.81 13.77 11.48
N LEU A 79 -14.03 14.55 10.71
CA LEU A 79 -13.46 14.07 9.45
C LEU A 79 -12.38 13.00 9.66
N LEU A 80 -11.56 13.12 10.71
CA LEU A 80 -10.61 12.06 11.08
C LEU A 80 -11.32 10.73 11.35
N ASP A 81 -12.37 10.75 12.16
CA ASP A 81 -13.16 9.57 12.48
C ASP A 81 -13.85 9.00 11.23
N HIS A 82 -14.41 9.88 10.38
CA HIS A 82 -15.03 9.48 9.11
C HIS A 82 -14.07 8.68 8.23
N TYR A 83 -12.87 9.21 7.97
CA TYR A 83 -11.90 8.54 7.11
C TYR A 83 -11.27 7.30 7.76
N SER A 84 -11.05 7.34 9.08
CA SER A 84 -10.62 6.17 9.87
C SER A 84 -11.60 5.00 9.71
N GLU A 85 -12.91 5.26 9.80
CA GLU A 85 -13.95 4.26 9.58
C GLU A 85 -14.03 3.81 8.12
N LYS A 86 -14.02 4.76 7.17
CA LYS A 86 -14.15 4.50 5.74
C LYS A 86 -13.03 3.61 5.18
N LEU A 87 -11.81 3.79 5.67
CA LEU A 87 -10.63 3.05 5.23
C LEU A 87 -10.41 1.71 5.95
N ASN A 88 -11.15 1.42 7.02
CA ASN A 88 -10.90 0.27 7.88
C ASN A 88 -12.20 -0.47 8.25
N ASN A 89 -12.88 -0.99 7.23
CA ASN A 89 -14.13 -1.76 7.38
C ASN A 89 -14.21 -2.90 6.35
N TRP A 90 -15.26 -3.72 6.41
CA TRP A 90 -15.41 -4.88 5.52
C TRP A 90 -15.42 -4.55 4.02
N LYS A 91 -15.86 -3.34 3.66
CA LYS A 91 -15.91 -2.86 2.28
C LYS A 91 -14.63 -2.15 1.86
N SER A 92 -13.71 -1.84 2.78
CA SER A 92 -12.44 -1.23 2.41
C SER A 92 -11.61 -2.22 1.59
N LEU A 93 -10.87 -1.69 0.62
CA LEU A 93 -9.91 -2.48 -0.13
C LEU A 93 -8.73 -2.85 0.76
N ASP A 94 -8.24 -4.06 0.57
CA ASP A 94 -7.00 -4.55 1.16
C ASP A 94 -6.12 -5.18 0.10
N ARG A 95 -4.81 -5.24 0.38
CA ARG A 95 -3.82 -5.79 -0.54
C ARG A 95 -3.20 -7.07 0.01
N ARG A 96 -2.97 -8.02 -0.88
CA ARG A 96 -2.02 -9.11 -0.68
C ARG A 96 -0.83 -8.90 -1.60
N VAL A 97 0.37 -9.00 -1.05
CA VAL A 97 1.61 -8.80 -1.79
C VAL A 97 2.37 -10.11 -1.84
N LYS A 98 2.87 -10.45 -3.03
CA LYS A 98 3.89 -11.48 -3.22
C LYS A 98 5.09 -10.81 -3.89
N SER A 99 6.23 -10.82 -3.20
CA SER A 99 7.47 -10.26 -3.74
C SER A 99 8.60 -11.28 -3.69
N SER A 100 9.42 -11.30 -4.74
CA SER A 100 10.67 -12.07 -4.80
C SER A 100 11.82 -11.11 -5.07
N PHE A 101 13.00 -11.45 -4.55
CA PHE A 101 14.24 -10.71 -4.81
C PHE A 101 15.37 -11.72 -5.02
N SER A 102 16.14 -11.52 -6.07
CA SER A 102 17.39 -12.23 -6.28
C SER A 102 18.47 -11.27 -6.76
N GLU A 103 19.70 -11.58 -6.35
CA GLU A 103 20.92 -10.89 -6.71
C GLU A 103 21.85 -11.92 -7.35
N THR A 104 22.30 -11.67 -8.57
CA THR A 104 23.30 -12.49 -9.25
C THR A 104 24.45 -11.59 -9.69
N GLY A 105 25.68 -12.06 -9.59
CA GLY A 105 26.84 -11.29 -10.03
C GLY A 105 27.98 -12.19 -10.50
N ASN A 106 28.78 -11.66 -11.41
CA ASN A 106 29.93 -12.37 -12.01
C ASN A 106 31.25 -11.60 -11.86
N GLY A 107 31.35 -10.66 -10.91
CA GLY A 107 32.54 -9.85 -10.66
C GLY A 107 32.50 -8.48 -11.36
N ASP A 108 31.95 -8.39 -12.56
CA ASP A 108 31.87 -7.14 -13.35
C ASP A 108 30.52 -6.44 -13.22
N ALA A 109 29.45 -7.20 -12.99
CA ALA A 109 28.11 -6.66 -12.82
C ALA A 109 27.34 -7.40 -11.72
N THR A 110 26.45 -6.65 -11.06
CA THR A 110 25.41 -7.20 -10.17
C THR A 110 24.06 -6.96 -10.83
N ILE A 111 23.35 -8.05 -11.10
CA ILE A 111 21.99 -8.06 -11.64
C ILE A 111 21.03 -8.26 -10.47
N TYR A 112 20.09 -7.33 -10.33
CA TYR A 112 19.01 -7.41 -9.35
C TYR A 112 17.71 -7.75 -10.06
N THR A 113 17.14 -8.91 -9.75
CA THR A 113 15.81 -9.28 -10.19
C THR A 113 14.85 -9.13 -9.02
N ARG A 114 13.77 -8.38 -9.25
CA ARG A 114 12.70 -8.22 -8.27
C ARG A 114 11.38 -8.37 -8.98
N GLU A 115 10.53 -9.23 -8.43
CA GLU A 115 9.15 -9.34 -8.87
C GLU A 115 8.25 -8.87 -7.73
N PHE A 116 7.21 -8.14 -8.09
CA PHE A 116 6.23 -7.63 -7.17
C PHE A 116 4.84 -7.85 -7.78
N PHE A 117 4.09 -8.76 -7.16
CA PHE A 117 2.71 -9.04 -7.50
C PHE A 117 1.80 -8.50 -6.39
N ILE A 118 0.73 -7.84 -6.79
CA ILE A 118 -0.26 -7.31 -5.85
C ILE A 118 -1.65 -7.79 -6.22
N HIS A 119 -2.40 -8.25 -5.23
CA HIS A 119 -3.80 -8.61 -5.40
C HIS A 119 -4.64 -7.74 -4.48
N ILE A 120 -5.55 -6.96 -5.06
CA ILE A 120 -6.42 -6.03 -4.35
C ILE A 120 -7.85 -6.56 -4.40
N SER A 121 -8.53 -6.56 -3.26
CA SER A 121 -9.93 -6.92 -3.13
C SER A 121 -10.53 -6.23 -1.91
N ASN A 122 -11.85 -6.08 -1.83
CA ASN A 122 -12.45 -5.74 -0.54
C ASN A 122 -12.29 -6.93 0.44
N VAL A 123 -12.34 -6.65 1.74
CA VAL A 123 -12.05 -7.66 2.77
C VAL A 123 -13.10 -8.78 2.78
N ASP A 124 -14.38 -8.44 2.59
CA ASP A 124 -15.46 -9.44 2.62
C ASP A 124 -15.31 -10.45 1.46
N ASP A 125 -15.12 -9.97 0.23
CA ASP A 125 -14.86 -10.81 -0.96
C ASP A 125 -13.59 -11.66 -0.77
N ALA A 126 -12.57 -11.12 -0.10
CA ALA A 126 -11.33 -11.84 0.16
C ALA A 126 -11.56 -13.04 1.09
N ILE A 127 -12.38 -12.86 2.14
CA ILE A 127 -12.71 -13.92 3.10
C ILE A 127 -13.62 -14.96 2.46
N ASP A 128 -14.61 -14.54 1.70
CA ASP A 128 -15.55 -15.46 1.05
C ASP A 128 -14.82 -16.40 0.08
N LYS A 129 -13.79 -15.91 -0.61
CA LYS A 129 -12.92 -16.73 -1.48
C LYS A 129 -12.09 -17.78 -0.74
N LEU A 130 -11.93 -17.70 0.58
CA LEU A 130 -11.18 -18.69 1.35
C LEU A 130 -11.97 -19.99 1.60
N ASN A 131 -13.28 -20.02 1.31
CA ASN A 131 -14.13 -21.21 1.48
C ASN A 131 -13.97 -21.88 2.86
N LEU A 132 -13.90 -21.06 3.93
CA LEU A 132 -13.68 -21.54 5.29
C LEU A 132 -14.95 -22.22 5.85
N ASN A 133 -14.75 -23.26 6.66
CA ASN A 133 -15.85 -23.80 7.48
C ASN A 133 -16.35 -22.74 8.51
N ALA A 134 -17.53 -22.97 9.10
CA ALA A 134 -18.16 -21.99 9.98
C ALA A 134 -17.29 -21.55 11.18
N ALA A 135 -16.57 -22.49 11.80
CA ALA A 135 -15.69 -22.19 12.94
C ALA A 135 -14.51 -21.30 12.52
N ASN A 136 -13.84 -21.65 11.41
CA ASN A 136 -12.72 -20.89 10.87
C ASN A 136 -13.17 -19.52 10.33
N ASN A 137 -14.34 -19.43 9.71
CA ASN A 137 -14.90 -18.16 9.26
C ASN A 137 -15.15 -17.22 10.44
N LYS A 138 -15.70 -17.73 11.55
CA LYS A 138 -15.91 -16.96 12.77
C LYS A 138 -14.59 -16.42 13.34
N ILE A 139 -13.55 -17.26 13.41
CA ILE A 139 -12.22 -16.85 13.89
C ILE A 139 -11.63 -15.77 12.98
N CYS A 140 -11.61 -16.01 11.66
CA CYS A 140 -11.10 -15.07 10.67
C CYS A 140 -11.82 -13.71 10.77
N ARG A 141 -13.16 -13.72 10.92
CA ARG A 141 -13.92 -12.47 11.08
C ARG A 141 -13.60 -11.73 12.38
N LEU A 142 -13.28 -12.44 13.48
CA LEU A 142 -12.83 -11.81 14.74
C LEU A 142 -11.43 -11.20 14.61
N GLU A 143 -10.52 -11.86 13.91
CA GLU A 143 -9.18 -11.35 13.61
C GLU A 143 -9.27 -10.06 12.78
N TRP A 144 -10.07 -10.05 11.72
CA TRP A 144 -10.27 -8.85 10.89
C TRP A 144 -10.90 -7.69 11.66
N LYS A 145 -11.87 -7.94 12.56
CA LYS A 145 -12.38 -6.89 13.46
C LYS A 145 -11.26 -6.29 14.32
N SER A 146 -10.34 -7.13 14.79
CA SER A 146 -9.18 -6.68 15.58
C SER A 146 -8.21 -5.88 14.74
N ILE A 147 -7.95 -6.30 13.49
CA ILE A 147 -7.14 -5.55 12.51
C ILE A 147 -7.77 -4.20 12.22
N PHE A 148 -9.08 -4.11 11.97
CA PHE A 148 -9.76 -2.83 11.75
C PHE A 148 -9.62 -1.90 12.93
N LYS A 149 -9.83 -2.40 14.16
CA LYS A 149 -9.65 -1.59 15.38
C LYS A 149 -8.21 -1.08 15.50
N MET A 150 -7.23 -1.92 15.21
CA MET A 150 -5.82 -1.57 15.24
C MET A 150 -5.49 -0.51 14.19
N ARG A 151 -5.90 -0.69 12.93
CA ARG A 151 -5.65 0.26 11.84
C ARG A 151 -6.32 1.60 12.08
N LYS A 152 -7.53 1.62 12.63
CA LYS A 152 -8.21 2.87 13.04
C LYS A 152 -7.41 3.64 14.09
N LYS A 153 -6.91 2.94 15.11
CA LYS A 153 -6.05 3.56 16.14
C LYS A 153 -4.77 4.10 15.52
N PHE A 154 -4.13 3.35 14.63
CA PHE A 154 -2.95 3.83 13.90
C PHE A 154 -3.25 5.05 13.03
N PHE A 155 -4.37 5.04 12.30
CA PHE A 155 -4.80 6.17 11.48
C PHE A 155 -4.94 7.44 12.32
N ILE A 156 -5.67 7.37 13.44
CA ILE A 156 -5.90 8.53 14.33
C ILE A 156 -4.60 9.07 14.92
N ASN A 157 -3.61 8.20 15.18
CA ASN A 157 -2.31 8.62 15.71
C ASN A 157 -1.36 9.22 14.66
N LEU A 158 -1.58 8.92 13.38
CA LEU A 158 -0.66 9.26 12.29
C LEU A 158 -1.14 10.47 11.48
N VAL A 159 -2.46 10.59 11.34
CA VAL A 159 -3.12 11.60 10.53
C VAL A 159 -3.54 12.78 11.40
N HIS A 160 -3.30 13.99 10.93
CA HIS A 160 -3.57 15.22 11.67
C HIS A 160 -4.59 16.10 10.94
N ILE A 161 -5.24 16.98 11.71
CA ILE A 161 -5.97 18.13 11.16
C ILE A 161 -5.01 18.93 10.28
N GLY A 162 -5.46 19.29 9.08
CA GLY A 162 -4.65 19.94 8.05
C GLY A 162 -4.07 18.99 7.00
N ASP A 163 -4.05 17.68 7.24
CA ASP A 163 -3.68 16.71 6.21
C ASP A 163 -4.76 16.68 5.10
N LYS A 164 -4.32 16.45 3.86
CA LYS A 164 -5.16 16.45 2.66
C LYS A 164 -5.60 15.04 2.29
N VAL A 165 -6.86 14.92 1.90
CA VAL A 165 -7.45 13.67 1.41
C VAL A 165 -7.48 13.69 -0.11
N TYR A 166 -6.97 12.62 -0.71
CA TYR A 166 -7.08 12.35 -2.14
C TYR A 166 -7.86 11.06 -2.35
N ASN A 167 -8.58 11.01 -3.47
CA ASN A 167 -9.25 9.81 -3.94
C ASN A 167 -8.54 9.31 -5.21
N ILE A 168 -8.18 8.04 -5.22
CA ILE A 168 -7.70 7.32 -6.40
C ILE A 168 -8.87 6.46 -6.89
N ARG A 169 -9.29 6.69 -8.14
CA ARG A 169 -10.21 5.79 -8.84
C ARG A 169 -9.41 4.73 -9.56
N MET A 170 -9.82 3.48 -9.39
CA MET A 170 -9.17 2.33 -10.01
C MET A 170 -10.19 1.31 -10.49
N LYS A 171 -9.82 0.50 -11.47
CA LYS A 171 -10.62 -0.60 -11.98
C LYS A 171 -9.92 -1.93 -11.67
N ILE A 172 -10.63 -2.82 -10.98
CA ILE A 172 -10.15 -4.15 -10.61
C ILE A 172 -11.19 -5.15 -11.11
N ASN A 173 -10.80 -6.11 -11.96
CA ASN A 173 -11.70 -7.11 -12.54
C ASN A 173 -13.00 -6.49 -13.12
N ASN A 174 -12.87 -5.41 -13.90
CA ASN A 174 -13.97 -4.64 -14.49
C ASN A 174 -14.93 -3.93 -13.52
N ARG A 175 -14.61 -3.83 -12.23
CA ARG A 175 -15.35 -3.00 -11.28
C ARG A 175 -14.51 -1.80 -10.87
N GLU A 176 -15.15 -0.64 -10.79
CA GLU A 176 -14.50 0.57 -10.30
C GLU A 176 -14.57 0.69 -8.79
N TYR A 177 -13.50 1.23 -8.21
CA TYR A 177 -13.37 1.44 -6.78
C TYR A 177 -12.79 2.81 -6.49
N ASP A 178 -13.26 3.36 -5.38
CA ASP A 178 -12.68 4.56 -4.76
C ASP A 178 -11.78 4.14 -3.61
N HIS A 179 -10.54 4.57 -3.66
CA HIS A 179 -9.59 4.43 -2.57
C HIS A 179 -9.15 5.80 -2.07
N TYR A 180 -8.98 5.97 -0.77
CA TYR A 180 -8.61 7.27 -0.18
C TYR A 180 -7.19 7.20 0.38
N VAL A 181 -6.44 8.26 0.12
CA VAL A 181 -5.03 8.41 0.49
C VAL A 181 -4.86 9.75 1.19
N ILE A 182 -4.13 9.74 2.30
CA ILE A 182 -3.88 10.93 3.10
C ILE A 182 -2.47 11.43 2.83
N CYS A 183 -2.34 12.71 2.47
CA CYS A 183 -1.07 13.38 2.25
C CYS A 183 -0.90 14.57 3.19
N ARG A 184 0.29 14.70 3.76
CA ARG A 184 0.68 15.84 4.59
C ARG A 184 1.26 16.94 3.71
N PRO A 185 0.68 18.15 3.69
CA PRO A 185 1.14 19.22 2.80
C PRO A 185 2.50 19.84 3.22
N GLY A 186 2.93 19.69 4.47
CA GLY A 186 4.18 20.30 4.96
C GLY A 186 5.44 19.70 4.34
N ASP A 187 5.48 18.38 4.20
CA ASP A 187 6.56 17.62 3.55
C ASP A 187 6.13 17.03 2.19
N ASN A 188 4.88 17.25 1.79
CA ASN A 188 4.25 16.68 0.61
C ASN A 188 4.33 15.14 0.58
N LYS A 189 4.21 14.46 1.73
CA LYS A 189 4.30 12.99 1.80
C LYS A 189 2.97 12.33 2.04
N VAL A 190 2.77 11.17 1.42
CA VAL A 190 1.67 10.27 1.78
C VAL A 190 1.92 9.71 3.18
N VAL A 191 1.01 9.99 4.11
CA VAL A 191 1.10 9.55 5.51
C VAL A 191 0.17 8.38 5.80
N SER A 192 -0.88 8.17 5.02
CA SER A 192 -1.76 7.01 5.21
C SER A 192 -2.32 6.50 3.89
N ASP A 193 -2.04 5.22 3.62
CA ASP A 193 -2.59 4.46 2.51
C ASP A 193 -2.37 2.95 2.75
N ASN A 194 -3.46 2.18 2.70
CA ASN A 194 -3.45 0.73 2.94
C ASN A 194 -3.10 -0.11 1.69
N LEU A 195 -3.02 0.50 0.49
CA LEU A 195 -2.84 -0.20 -0.79
C LEU A 195 -1.46 -0.04 -1.41
N PHE A 196 -0.89 1.16 -1.44
CA PHE A 196 0.32 1.42 -2.22
C PHE A 196 1.52 1.86 -1.37
N LEU A 197 1.32 2.47 -0.20
CA LEU A 197 2.40 3.09 0.58
C LEU A 197 3.59 2.16 0.88
N GLY A 198 3.32 0.92 1.28
CA GLY A 198 4.40 -0.06 1.54
C GLY A 198 4.98 -0.75 0.30
N ILE A 199 4.66 -0.29 -0.91
CA ILE A 199 5.37 -0.68 -2.13
C ILE A 199 6.59 0.21 -2.23
N THR A 200 7.77 -0.38 -2.06
CA THR A 200 9.06 0.33 -2.13
C THR A 200 9.92 -0.21 -3.26
N VAL A 201 10.90 0.55 -3.73
CA VAL A 201 11.98 0.10 -4.62
C VAL A 201 13.35 0.42 -4.05
N ILE A 202 14.36 -0.34 -4.49
CA ILE A 202 15.76 -0.16 -4.09
C ILE A 202 16.36 0.99 -4.91
N ARG A 203 16.85 2.03 -4.24
CA ARG A 203 17.44 3.24 -4.82
C ARG A 203 18.65 2.94 -5.71
N ASP A 204 19.51 2.00 -5.30
CA ASP A 204 20.72 1.60 -6.05
C ASP A 204 20.45 1.01 -7.45
N ARG A 205 19.22 0.54 -7.74
CA ARG A 205 18.84 0.14 -9.11
C ARG A 205 18.68 1.33 -10.06
N LEU A 206 18.56 2.54 -9.53
CA LEU A 206 17.99 3.68 -10.24
C LEU A 206 19.11 4.59 -10.77
N ASP A 207 20.23 4.67 -10.05
CA ASP A 207 21.42 5.42 -10.48
C ASP A 207 22.25 4.71 -11.58
N LYS A 208 21.98 3.42 -11.83
CA LYS A 208 22.70 2.61 -12.83
C LYS A 208 21.94 2.40 -14.16
N VAL A 209 20.65 2.69 -14.22
CA VAL A 209 19.82 2.50 -15.43
C VAL A 209 19.63 3.81 -16.21
N PHE A 210 19.82 4.96 -15.58
CA PHE A 210 19.79 6.26 -16.24
C PHE A 210 21.00 7.10 -15.82
N PRO A 211 22.17 6.94 -16.45
CA PRO A 211 23.15 8.02 -16.44
C PRO A 211 22.48 9.20 -17.15
N ASN A 212 22.40 10.33 -16.46
CA ASN A 212 21.83 11.60 -16.93
C ASN A 212 21.95 11.82 -18.44
N GLU A 213 20.84 11.68 -19.18
CA GLU A 213 20.61 12.31 -20.49
C GLU A 213 19.15 12.73 -20.63
#